data_AF-A0A417PM11-F1
#
_entry.id   AF-A0A417PM11-F1
#
_cell.length_a   1.000
_cell.length_b   1.000
_cell.length_c   1.000
_cell.angle_alpha   90.00
_cell.angle_beta   90.00
_cell.angle_gamma   90.00
#
_symmetry.space_group_name_H-M   'P 1'
#
loop_
_entity.id
_entity.type
_entity.pdbx_description
1 polymer ?
#
loop_
_entity_poly.entity_id
_entity_poly.type
_entity_poly.pdbx_seq_one_letter_code
_entity_poly.pdbx_strand_id
1 'polypeptide(L)'
;MKKKLSAAMMFMAVIALLNGCGQKSDEQKSDVQVQTQEEQVVSDNEAATLPDLSENQPMAYPPCVMIDGIVYQDTGYVSSMLGCGVMDGEITSEVDGTELPTENDQSNFGTGYAYQRGRENYVIVMMDGEPEIFQNIEMESDGSIPSEVLHFNGEVKEIGDGNLLVTYLSTADGFMELSDGDYVMSTDNLLNEVQEGDVVTIWFGGIILETAPAQLTNVYRIEKAE
;
A
#
# COMPACT_ATOMS: atom_id res chain seq x y z
N MET A 1 33.30 1.79 44.75
CA MET A 1 32.48 0.74 45.41
C MET A 1 31.38 0.38 44.41
N LYS A 2 31.51 -0.71 43.62
CA LYS A 2 30.89 -2.04 43.84
C LYS A 2 29.40 -1.87 44.20
N LYS A 3 28.42 -2.34 43.41
CA LYS A 3 28.23 -3.76 43.05
C LYS A 3 27.47 -3.93 41.72
N LYS A 4 27.97 -4.87 40.91
CA LYS A 4 27.22 -5.60 39.88
C LYS A 4 26.33 -6.64 40.58
N LEU A 5 25.14 -6.92 40.07
CA LEU A 5 24.49 -8.22 40.25
C LEU A 5 23.80 -8.64 38.95
N SER A 6 24.42 -9.65 38.35
CA SER A 6 23.89 -10.55 37.34
C SER A 6 23.15 -11.67 38.08
N ALA A 7 22.02 -12.13 37.56
CA ALA A 7 21.40 -13.39 37.97
C ALA A 7 20.81 -14.06 36.73
N ALA A 8 21.62 -14.91 36.10
CA ALA A 8 21.17 -16.00 35.25
C ALA A 8 20.60 -17.12 36.13
N MET A 9 19.47 -17.72 35.74
CA MET A 9 18.98 -18.96 36.34
C MET A 9 18.61 -19.93 35.22
N MET A 10 19.32 -21.06 35.20
CA MET A 10 19.21 -22.17 34.28
C MET A 10 18.22 -23.23 34.79
N PHE A 11 17.59 -23.91 33.83
CA PHE A 11 17.14 -25.31 33.80
C PHE A 11 16.05 -25.81 34.75
N MET A 12 14.93 -26.24 34.15
CA MET A 12 14.25 -27.50 34.49
C MET A 12 13.66 -28.11 33.22
N ALA A 13 14.37 -29.11 32.71
CA ALA A 13 13.87 -30.04 31.69
C ALA A 13 13.06 -31.14 32.38
N VAL A 14 11.86 -31.42 31.89
CA VAL A 14 11.12 -32.64 32.25
C VAL A 14 11.15 -33.56 31.04
N ILE A 15 11.94 -34.62 31.16
CA ILE A 15 11.90 -35.81 30.29
C ILE A 15 11.18 -36.91 31.07
N ALA A 16 10.13 -37.49 30.48
CA ALA A 16 9.81 -38.92 30.52
C ALA A 16 8.54 -39.19 29.69
N LEU A 17 8.33 -40.28 28.94
CA LEU A 17 9.17 -41.35 28.39
C LEU A 17 8.28 -42.01 27.29
N LEU A 18 8.90 -42.35 26.16
CA LEU A 18 8.73 -43.57 25.36
C LEU A 18 7.32 -44.13 25.08
N ASN A 19 6.94 -44.11 23.79
CA ASN A 19 6.72 -45.36 23.05
C ASN A 19 7.13 -45.15 21.60
N GLY A 20 8.31 -45.69 21.26
CA GLY A 20 8.72 -45.89 19.87
C GLY A 20 8.19 -47.23 19.37
N CYS A 21 7.90 -47.31 18.09
CA CYS A 21 8.61 -48.17 17.14
C CYS A 21 7.99 -47.99 15.76
N GLY A 22 8.80 -47.55 14.80
CA GLY A 22 8.48 -47.63 13.38
C GLY A 22 8.98 -48.92 12.76
N GLN A 23 8.44 -49.15 11.56
CA GLN A 23 8.95 -49.92 10.41
C GLN A 23 8.54 -51.39 10.21
N LYS A 24 7.75 -51.53 9.13
CA LYS A 24 7.96 -52.34 7.90
C LYS A 24 7.61 -53.85 7.88
N SER A 25 6.57 -54.10 7.08
CA SER A 25 6.41 -55.01 5.92
C SER A 25 6.35 -56.53 6.08
N ASP A 26 5.34 -57.04 5.35
CA ASP A 26 5.14 -58.33 4.68
C ASP A 26 4.64 -59.55 5.47
N GLU A 27 3.41 -59.99 5.15
CA GLU A 27 3.14 -61.28 4.48
C GLU A 27 1.64 -61.47 4.10
N GLN A 28 1.36 -61.29 2.81
CA GLN A 28 0.50 -62.05 1.88
C GLN A 28 -0.55 -63.08 2.43
N LYS A 29 -1.80 -63.05 1.92
CA LYS A 29 -2.33 -63.95 0.84
C LYS A 29 -3.86 -63.85 0.59
N SER A 30 -4.22 -64.07 -0.69
CA SER A 30 -5.51 -64.54 -1.26
C SER A 30 -6.62 -63.50 -1.39
N ASP A 31 -7.45 -63.43 -2.44
CA ASP A 31 -7.55 -64.14 -3.72
C ASP A 31 -8.35 -63.22 -4.67
N VAL A 32 -8.17 -63.39 -5.99
CA VAL A 32 -8.81 -62.62 -7.05
C VAL A 32 -10.26 -63.10 -7.27
N GLN A 33 -11.21 -62.18 -7.47
CA GLN A 33 -12.17 -62.29 -8.59
C GLN A 33 -12.92 -60.99 -8.91
N VAL A 34 -12.86 -60.66 -10.20
CA VAL A 34 -13.48 -59.55 -10.93
C VAL A 34 -14.89 -59.94 -11.36
N GLN A 35 -15.88 -59.04 -11.25
CA GLN A 35 -16.98 -58.94 -12.22
C GLN A 35 -17.40 -57.48 -12.44
N THR A 36 -17.52 -57.16 -13.72
CA THR A 36 -17.78 -55.88 -14.39
C THR A 36 -19.29 -55.62 -14.53
N GLN A 37 -19.70 -54.33 -14.53
CA GLN A 37 -20.87 -53.72 -15.20
C GLN A 37 -21.03 -52.31 -14.60
N GLU A 38 -21.37 -51.21 -15.28
CA GLU A 38 -21.60 -50.81 -16.66
C GLU A 38 -21.55 -49.27 -16.66
N GLU A 39 -21.15 -48.68 -17.78
CA GLU A 39 -21.06 -47.25 -18.02
C GLU A 39 -22.46 -46.64 -18.15
N GLN A 40 -22.83 -45.70 -17.28
CA GLN A 40 -23.96 -44.80 -17.50
C GLN A 40 -23.48 -43.35 -17.55
N VAL A 41 -23.41 -42.84 -18.78
CA VAL A 41 -23.35 -41.42 -19.09
C VAL A 41 -24.72 -40.82 -18.74
N VAL A 42 -24.79 -40.00 -17.70
CA VAL A 42 -25.94 -39.11 -17.46
C VAL A 42 -25.49 -37.71 -17.84
N SER A 43 -26.01 -37.25 -18.97
CA SER A 43 -25.88 -35.90 -19.49
C SER A 43 -26.87 -34.99 -18.76
N ASP A 44 -26.48 -34.42 -17.63
CA ASP A 44 -27.19 -33.29 -17.04
C ASP A 44 -26.63 -32.01 -17.62
N ASN A 45 -27.23 -31.59 -18.74
CA ASN A 45 -27.00 -30.27 -19.32
C ASN A 45 -27.80 -29.24 -18.50
N GLU A 46 -27.41 -28.99 -17.26
CA GLU A 46 -27.75 -27.74 -16.59
C GLU A 46 -26.90 -26.65 -17.27
N ALA A 47 -27.51 -25.99 -18.25
CA ALA A 47 -27.01 -24.72 -18.73
C ALA A 47 -26.92 -23.79 -17.51
N ALA A 48 -25.70 -23.61 -17.00
CA ALA A 48 -25.40 -22.55 -16.06
C ALA A 48 -25.88 -21.24 -16.70
N THR A 49 -27.01 -20.72 -16.25
CA THR A 49 -27.38 -19.34 -16.51
C THR A 49 -26.29 -18.50 -15.86
N LEU A 50 -25.35 -18.05 -16.68
CA LEU A 50 -24.46 -16.95 -16.33
C LEU A 50 -25.36 -15.83 -15.78
N PRO A 51 -25.08 -15.29 -14.58
CA PRO A 51 -25.82 -14.14 -14.10
C PRO A 51 -25.71 -13.05 -15.17
N ASP A 52 -26.85 -12.48 -15.50
CA ASP A 52 -26.97 -11.36 -16.41
C ASP A 52 -26.18 -10.19 -15.82
N LEU A 53 -24.97 -9.96 -16.32
CA LEU A 53 -24.11 -8.83 -15.94
C LEU A 53 -24.63 -7.50 -16.52
N SER A 54 -25.87 -7.44 -17.04
CA SER A 54 -26.52 -6.19 -17.43
C SER A 54 -27.13 -5.43 -16.25
N GLU A 55 -26.68 -5.67 -15.02
CA GLU A 55 -27.01 -4.78 -13.90
C GLU A 55 -26.22 -3.48 -14.09
N ASN A 56 -26.97 -2.43 -14.44
CA ASN A 56 -26.58 -1.03 -14.41
C ASN A 56 -26.33 -0.61 -12.94
N GLN A 57 -25.35 -1.24 -12.28
CA GLN A 57 -24.98 -0.90 -10.91
C GLN A 57 -24.35 0.50 -10.92
N PRO A 58 -24.80 1.41 -10.05
CA PRO A 58 -24.23 2.74 -9.97
C PRO A 58 -22.73 2.64 -9.69
N MET A 59 -21.94 3.36 -10.48
CA MET A 59 -20.48 3.41 -10.32
C MET A 59 -20.17 4.05 -8.97
N ALA A 60 -19.42 3.34 -8.11
CA ALA A 60 -18.95 3.90 -6.87
C ALA A 60 -18.06 5.13 -7.14
N TYR A 61 -18.22 6.17 -6.33
CA TYR A 61 -17.28 7.27 -6.33
C TYR A 61 -15.95 6.81 -5.71
N PRO A 62 -14.81 7.41 -6.11
CA PRO A 62 -13.62 7.36 -5.27
C PRO A 62 -13.95 7.87 -3.84
N PRO A 63 -13.12 7.55 -2.84
CA PRO A 63 -13.34 8.03 -1.48
C PRO A 63 -13.50 9.56 -1.46
N CYS A 64 -14.57 10.03 -0.83
CA CYS A 64 -14.95 11.43 -0.72
C CYS A 64 -15.38 11.76 0.72
N VAL A 65 -15.05 12.97 1.18
CA VAL A 65 -15.47 13.52 2.47
C VAL A 65 -15.92 14.96 2.31
N MET A 66 -16.98 15.38 3.01
CA MET A 66 -17.37 16.79 3.07
C MET A 66 -16.89 17.43 4.37
N ILE A 67 -16.13 18.52 4.26
CA ILE A 67 -15.62 19.30 5.39
C ILE A 67 -15.88 20.78 5.10
N ASP A 68 -16.48 21.49 6.06
CA ASP A 68 -16.85 22.91 5.94
C ASP A 68 -17.64 23.26 4.66
N GLY A 69 -18.48 22.35 4.17
CA GLY A 69 -19.29 22.52 2.96
C GLY A 69 -18.55 22.30 1.66
N ILE A 70 -17.29 21.84 1.69
CA ILE A 70 -16.48 21.49 0.53
C ILE A 70 -16.34 19.97 0.47
N VAL A 71 -16.57 19.38 -0.71
CA VAL A 71 -16.32 17.96 -0.96
C VAL A 71 -14.88 17.78 -1.42
N TYR A 72 -14.14 16.96 -0.69
CA TYR A 72 -12.80 16.54 -1.03
C TYR A 72 -12.82 15.09 -1.49
N GLN A 73 -12.09 14.78 -2.55
CA GLN A 73 -11.93 13.47 -3.15
C GLN A 73 -10.49 12.98 -2.98
N ASP A 74 -10.32 11.71 -2.67
CA ASP A 74 -9.01 11.06 -2.58
C ASP A 74 -8.22 11.21 -3.88
N THR A 75 -6.95 11.59 -3.74
CA THR A 75 -6.02 11.78 -4.86
C THR A 75 -5.20 10.52 -5.16
N GLY A 76 -5.19 9.54 -4.26
CA GLY A 76 -4.33 8.36 -4.32
C GLY A 76 -2.87 8.62 -3.91
N TYR A 77 -2.57 9.79 -3.34
CA TYR A 77 -1.25 10.13 -2.83
C TYR A 77 -1.26 10.23 -1.30
N VAL A 78 -0.17 9.77 -0.68
CA VAL A 78 0.05 9.97 0.76
C VAL A 78 0.89 11.22 1.02
N SER A 79 0.57 11.92 2.10
CA SER A 79 1.36 13.04 2.59
C SER A 79 2.60 12.55 3.34
N SER A 80 3.72 13.22 3.13
CA SER A 80 4.94 13.03 3.93
C SER A 80 5.36 14.30 4.66
N MET A 81 4.56 15.37 4.56
CA MET A 81 4.77 16.56 5.36
C MET A 81 4.50 16.26 6.83
N LEU A 82 5.35 16.81 7.71
CA LEU A 82 5.13 16.72 9.14
C LEU A 82 3.84 17.47 9.52
N GLY A 83 2.82 16.74 9.92
CA GLY A 83 1.61 17.32 10.51
C GLY A 83 1.91 18.04 11.82
N CYS A 84 1.01 18.92 12.26
CA CYS A 84 1.15 19.64 13.52
C CYS A 84 0.98 18.73 14.77
N GLY A 85 0.59 17.47 14.55
CA GLY A 85 0.32 16.47 15.59
C GLY A 85 -1.05 16.58 16.26
N VAL A 86 -1.85 17.60 15.91
CA VAL A 86 -3.21 17.81 16.41
C VAL A 86 -4.19 17.68 15.25
N MET A 87 -5.16 16.78 15.36
CA MET A 87 -6.20 16.61 14.35
C MET A 87 -7.21 17.76 14.43
N ASP A 88 -7.70 18.20 13.26
CA ASP A 88 -8.67 19.29 13.15
C ASP A 88 -10.11 18.84 13.34
N GLY A 89 -10.39 17.58 13.03
CA GLY A 89 -11.70 16.97 13.19
C GLY A 89 -11.68 15.46 12.96
N GLU A 90 -12.88 14.87 12.96
CA GLU A 90 -13.11 13.44 12.78
C GLU A 90 -14.35 13.26 11.89
N ILE A 91 -14.30 12.28 10.99
CA ILE A 91 -15.44 11.88 10.17
C ILE A 91 -16.42 11.10 11.05
N THR A 92 -17.66 11.58 11.16
CA THR A 92 -18.65 11.08 12.14
C THR A 92 -19.85 10.39 11.51
N SER A 93 -20.04 10.50 10.20
CA SER A 93 -21.15 9.85 9.48
C SER A 93 -20.72 9.35 8.11
N GLU A 94 -21.53 8.47 7.52
CA GLU A 94 -21.26 7.87 6.22
C GLU A 94 -22.52 7.85 5.34
N VAL A 95 -22.32 7.92 4.03
CA VAL A 95 -23.30 7.62 2.97
C VAL A 95 -22.84 6.39 2.20
N ASP A 96 -23.68 5.89 1.28
CA ASP A 96 -23.29 4.81 0.39
C ASP A 96 -22.11 5.22 -0.51
N GLY A 97 -21.24 4.29 -0.88
CA GLY A 97 -20.09 4.54 -1.77
C GLY A 97 -20.46 5.10 -3.15
N THR A 98 -21.73 4.96 -3.54
CA THR A 98 -22.28 5.50 -4.79
C THR A 98 -22.89 6.89 -4.64
N GLU A 99 -22.81 7.49 -3.46
CA GLU A 99 -23.28 8.83 -3.14
C GLU A 99 -22.10 9.75 -2.77
N LEU A 100 -22.25 11.05 -3.02
CA LEU A 100 -21.35 12.05 -2.48
C LEU A 100 -21.85 12.49 -1.10
N PRO A 101 -20.96 12.77 -0.14
CA PRO A 101 -21.36 13.31 1.15
C PRO A 101 -22.02 14.69 0.97
N THR A 102 -23.04 14.97 1.79
CA THR A 102 -23.84 16.21 1.72
C THR A 102 -23.89 16.97 3.05
N GLU A 103 -23.36 16.38 4.12
CA GLU A 103 -23.23 16.97 5.44
C GLU A 103 -21.75 17.07 5.83
N ASN A 104 -21.39 18.03 6.67
CA ASN A 104 -20.01 18.10 7.20
C ASN A 104 -19.69 16.85 8.01
N ASP A 105 -18.43 16.42 7.94
CA ASP A 105 -17.88 15.25 8.62
C ASP A 105 -18.57 13.95 8.18
N GLN A 106 -19.11 13.94 6.96
CA GLN A 106 -19.69 12.78 6.29
C GLN A 106 -18.76 12.30 5.18
N SER A 107 -18.58 10.99 5.07
CA SER A 107 -17.82 10.36 3.99
C SER A 107 -18.64 9.33 3.23
N ASN A 108 -18.11 8.81 2.13
CA ASN A 108 -18.65 7.63 1.44
C ASN A 108 -17.78 6.37 1.64
N PHE A 109 -16.85 6.40 2.60
CA PHE A 109 -15.84 5.36 2.82
C PHE A 109 -15.72 4.89 4.27
N GLY A 110 -16.48 5.47 5.19
CA GLY A 110 -16.51 5.06 6.60
C GLY A 110 -16.32 6.20 7.60
N THR A 111 -16.53 5.88 8.87
CA THR A 111 -16.43 6.82 10.01
C THR A 111 -15.22 6.55 10.90
N GLY A 112 -14.89 7.50 11.78
CA GLY A 112 -13.85 7.38 12.81
C GLY A 112 -12.45 7.78 12.36
N TYR A 113 -12.31 8.22 11.10
CA TYR A 113 -11.05 8.75 10.59
C TYR A 113 -10.88 10.21 10.98
N ALA A 114 -9.76 10.53 11.59
CA ALA A 114 -9.41 11.90 11.90
C ALA A 114 -8.79 12.59 10.67
N TYR A 115 -8.99 13.90 10.54
CA TYR A 115 -8.42 14.68 9.44
C TYR A 115 -7.70 15.95 9.92
N GLN A 116 -6.80 16.46 9.08
CA GLN A 116 -6.13 17.76 9.22
C GLN A 116 -6.33 18.56 7.93
N ARG A 117 -6.55 19.87 8.04
CA ARG A 117 -6.55 20.77 6.89
C ARG A 117 -5.11 20.87 6.36
N GLY A 118 -4.94 20.52 5.09
CA GLY A 118 -3.68 20.67 4.37
C GLY A 118 -3.47 22.11 3.93
N ARG A 119 -2.60 22.32 2.94
CA ARG A 119 -2.51 23.63 2.28
C ARG A 119 -3.72 23.80 1.36
N GLU A 120 -4.34 24.97 1.43
CA GLU A 120 -5.41 25.39 0.52
C GLU A 120 -6.49 24.31 0.26
N ASN A 121 -6.54 23.78 -0.97
CA ASN A 121 -7.58 22.88 -1.48
C ASN A 121 -7.39 21.42 -1.07
N TYR A 122 -6.56 21.13 -0.07
CA TYR A 122 -6.30 19.77 0.40
C TYR A 122 -6.73 19.55 1.85
N VAL A 123 -7.16 18.32 2.11
CA VAL A 123 -7.34 17.75 3.45
C VAL A 123 -6.52 16.47 3.52
N ILE A 124 -5.87 16.24 4.67
CA ILE A 124 -5.16 15.00 4.96
C ILE A 124 -6.04 14.17 5.88
N VAL A 125 -6.45 12.99 5.44
CA VAL A 125 -7.27 12.05 6.22
C VAL A 125 -6.38 10.90 6.69
N MET A 126 -6.38 10.62 7.99
CA MET A 126 -5.61 9.51 8.55
C MET A 126 -6.38 8.21 8.35
N MET A 127 -6.13 7.50 7.25
CA MET A 127 -6.77 6.23 6.91
C MET A 127 -5.80 5.09 7.18
N ASP A 128 -6.19 4.16 8.06
CA ASP A 128 -5.40 2.97 8.40
C ASP A 128 -3.94 3.25 8.84
N GLY A 129 -3.68 4.46 9.35
CA GLY A 129 -2.36 4.93 9.79
C GLY A 129 -1.57 5.68 8.72
N GLU A 130 -2.08 5.80 7.49
CA GLU A 130 -1.50 6.56 6.39
C GLU A 130 -2.20 7.93 6.24
N PRO A 131 -1.45 9.00 5.99
CA PRO A 131 -1.99 10.36 5.82
C PRO A 131 -2.41 10.61 4.37
N GLU A 132 -3.54 10.06 3.96
CA GLU A 132 -4.07 10.15 2.59
C GLU A 132 -4.46 11.59 2.23
N ILE A 133 -4.09 12.04 1.03
CA ILE A 133 -4.37 13.39 0.54
C ILE A 133 -5.67 13.39 -0.25
N PHE A 134 -6.61 14.21 0.20
CA PHE A 134 -7.86 14.49 -0.49
C PHE A 134 -7.84 15.91 -1.04
N GLN A 135 -8.30 16.11 -2.27
CA GLN A 135 -8.36 17.38 -2.97
C GLN A 135 -9.81 17.83 -3.15
N ASN A 136 -10.06 19.13 -3.04
CA ASN A 136 -11.35 19.72 -3.38
C ASN A 136 -11.76 19.30 -4.81
N ILE A 137 -12.90 18.62 -4.95
CA ILE A 137 -13.36 18.06 -6.23
C ILE A 137 -13.71 19.13 -7.27
N GLU A 138 -13.94 20.38 -6.83
CA GLU A 138 -14.18 21.51 -7.73
C GLU A 138 -12.88 22.12 -8.30
N MET A 139 -11.71 21.64 -7.86
CA MET A 139 -10.42 22.09 -8.39
C MET A 139 -10.12 21.39 -9.71
N GLU A 140 -9.77 22.17 -10.72
CA GLU A 140 -9.27 21.61 -11.99
C GLU A 140 -7.91 20.95 -11.75
N SER A 141 -7.79 19.67 -12.12
CA SER A 141 -6.52 18.96 -12.09
C SER A 141 -5.66 19.37 -13.30
N ASP A 142 -4.47 19.90 -13.04
CA ASP A 142 -3.46 20.20 -14.05
C ASP A 142 -2.44 19.05 -14.22
N GLY A 143 -2.67 17.92 -13.55
CA GLY A 143 -1.76 16.78 -13.51
C GLY A 143 -0.56 16.94 -12.57
N SER A 144 -0.48 18.03 -11.80
CA SER A 144 0.53 18.19 -10.75
C SER A 144 0.33 17.17 -9.62
N ILE A 145 1.43 16.78 -8.99
CA ILE A 145 1.37 16.03 -7.72
C ILE A 145 1.15 17.05 -6.60
N PRO A 146 0.27 16.76 -5.62
CA PRO A 146 0.10 17.61 -4.45
C PRO A 146 1.44 17.94 -3.77
N SER A 147 1.58 19.17 -3.30
CA SER A 147 2.83 19.67 -2.70
C SER A 147 3.24 18.92 -1.43
N GLU A 148 2.29 18.23 -0.81
CA GLU A 148 2.38 17.44 0.40
C GLU A 148 3.06 16.07 0.18
N VAL A 149 3.24 15.65 -1.08
CA VAL A 149 3.94 14.42 -1.45
C VAL A 149 5.45 14.64 -1.42
N LEU A 150 6.16 13.78 -0.70
CA LEU A 150 7.62 13.85 -0.63
C LEU A 150 8.24 13.68 -2.00
N HIS A 151 9.16 14.58 -2.31
CA HIS A 151 9.99 14.47 -3.47
C HIS A 151 11.40 15.00 -3.21
N PHE A 152 12.33 14.49 -4.02
CA PHE A 152 13.74 14.86 -3.95
C PHE A 152 14.36 14.80 -5.34
N ASN A 153 15.47 15.53 -5.50
CA ASN A 153 16.30 15.47 -6.69
C ASN A 153 17.42 14.46 -6.50
N GLY A 154 17.67 13.65 -7.52
CA GLY A 154 18.77 12.69 -7.56
C GLY A 154 19.47 12.71 -8.92
N GLU A 155 20.77 12.42 -8.93
CA GLU A 155 21.55 12.22 -10.16
C GLU A 155 21.48 10.75 -10.57
N VAL A 156 21.08 10.46 -11.81
CA VAL A 156 21.04 9.11 -12.37
C VAL A 156 22.46 8.54 -12.43
N LYS A 157 22.67 7.44 -11.72
CA LYS A 157 23.96 6.76 -11.62
C LYS A 157 24.05 5.53 -12.50
N GLU A 158 22.96 4.77 -12.58
CA GLU A 158 22.87 3.55 -13.39
C GLU A 158 21.42 3.35 -13.85
N ILE A 159 21.27 2.88 -15.09
CA ILE A 159 19.98 2.48 -15.66
C ILE A 159 20.01 0.97 -15.85
N GLY A 160 19.25 0.26 -15.01
CA GLY A 160 19.11 -1.18 -15.09
C GLY A 160 17.91 -1.61 -15.93
N ASP A 161 17.69 -2.93 -16.00
CA ASP A 161 16.48 -3.50 -16.59
C ASP A 161 15.30 -3.31 -15.63
N GLY A 162 14.45 -2.31 -15.92
CA GLY A 162 13.27 -1.97 -15.14
C GLY A 162 13.53 -1.18 -13.85
N ASN A 163 14.78 -0.81 -13.56
CA ASN A 163 15.13 -0.07 -12.35
C ASN A 163 16.10 1.09 -12.63
N LEU A 164 16.03 2.12 -11.81
CA LEU A 164 16.90 3.28 -11.83
C LEU A 164 17.66 3.38 -10.51
N LEU A 165 18.97 3.55 -10.56
CA LEU A 165 19.79 3.90 -9.41
C LEU A 165 20.13 5.39 -9.48
N VAL A 166 19.80 6.13 -8.42
CA VAL A 166 20.11 7.57 -8.32
C VAL A 166 20.93 7.87 -7.07
N THR A 167 21.83 8.84 -7.17
CA THR A 167 22.53 9.42 -6.02
C THR A 167 21.70 10.61 -5.52
N TYR A 168 21.35 10.62 -4.24
CA TYR A 168 20.62 11.72 -3.61
C TYR A 168 21.36 13.06 -3.75
N LEU A 169 20.62 14.14 -4.05
CA LEU A 169 21.14 15.51 -4.12
C LEU A 169 20.47 16.44 -3.11
N SER A 170 19.13 16.51 -3.12
CA SER A 170 18.40 17.42 -2.25
C SER A 170 16.94 17.01 -2.09
N THR A 171 16.43 17.08 -0.86
CA THR A 171 15.00 16.93 -0.57
C THR A 171 14.27 18.25 -0.83
N ALA A 172 13.03 18.20 -1.30
CA ALA A 172 12.20 19.38 -1.46
C ALA A 172 11.92 20.11 -0.13
N ASP A 173 11.62 21.41 -0.22
CA ASP A 173 11.33 22.24 0.94
C ASP A 173 10.10 21.75 1.73
N GLY A 174 10.18 21.79 3.06
CA GLY A 174 9.07 21.43 3.94
C GLY A 174 9.03 19.94 4.35
N PHE A 175 9.98 19.14 3.88
CA PHE A 175 10.14 17.74 4.25
C PHE A 175 11.35 17.51 5.16
N MET A 176 11.34 16.37 5.87
CA MET A 176 12.55 15.88 6.52
C MET A 176 13.56 15.46 5.46
N GLU A 177 14.81 15.90 5.66
CA GLU A 177 15.90 15.56 4.74
C GLU A 177 16.13 14.05 4.70
N LEU A 178 16.22 13.50 3.49
CA LEU A 178 16.59 12.11 3.29
C LEU A 178 18.07 11.89 3.63
N SER A 179 18.43 10.64 3.94
CA SER A 179 19.83 10.30 4.17
C SER A 179 20.63 10.38 2.87
N ASP A 180 21.87 10.86 2.96
CA ASP A 180 22.81 10.81 1.85
C ASP A 180 23.02 9.35 1.39
N GLY A 181 23.06 9.13 0.07
CA GLY A 181 23.35 7.81 -0.48
C GLY A 181 22.71 7.55 -1.83
N ASP A 182 22.76 6.28 -2.22
CA ASP A 182 22.15 5.80 -3.44
C ASP A 182 20.77 5.18 -3.14
N TYR A 183 19.80 5.49 -3.99
CA TYR A 183 18.44 4.97 -3.95
C TYR A 183 18.11 4.26 -5.25
N VAL A 184 17.50 3.07 -5.14
CA VAL A 184 17.02 2.31 -6.30
C VAL A 184 15.49 2.26 -6.31
N MET A 185 14.91 2.34 -7.50
CA MET A 185 13.46 2.34 -7.72
C MET A 185 13.09 1.73 -9.06
N SER A 186 11.84 1.30 -9.22
CA SER A 186 11.29 0.89 -10.51
C SER A 186 11.19 2.06 -11.48
N THR A 187 11.36 1.78 -12.78
CA THR A 187 11.15 2.76 -13.86
C THR A 187 9.70 2.85 -14.34
N ASP A 188 8.76 2.13 -13.71
CA ASP A 188 7.36 2.06 -14.18
C ASP A 188 6.68 3.44 -14.31
N ASN A 189 7.07 4.39 -13.46
CA ASN A 189 6.51 5.76 -13.42
C ASN A 189 7.50 6.82 -13.95
N LEU A 190 8.46 6.41 -14.78
CA LEU A 190 9.38 7.32 -15.47
C LEU A 190 8.72 7.95 -16.70
N LEU A 191 8.61 9.27 -16.73
CA LEU A 191 7.90 9.98 -17.80
C LEU A 191 8.74 10.21 -19.07
N ASN A 192 10.06 10.31 -18.92
CA ASN A 192 10.97 10.61 -20.01
C ASN A 192 12.19 9.71 -19.97
N GLU A 193 12.78 9.43 -21.14
CA GLU A 193 14.08 8.76 -21.19
C GLU A 193 15.13 9.59 -20.46
N VAL A 194 15.95 8.93 -19.65
CA VAL A 194 17.04 9.52 -18.88
C VAL A 194 18.36 8.86 -19.27
N GLN A 195 19.46 9.55 -18.99
CA GLN A 195 20.82 9.07 -19.15
C GLN A 195 21.58 9.16 -17.83
N GLU A 196 22.67 8.41 -17.70
CA GLU A 196 23.60 8.59 -16.59
C GLU A 196 24.10 10.05 -16.54
N GLY A 197 24.08 10.63 -15.34
CA GLY A 197 24.39 12.03 -15.08
C GLY A 197 23.21 13.00 -15.21
N ASP A 198 22.04 12.55 -15.69
CA ASP A 198 20.83 13.38 -15.65
C ASP A 198 20.36 13.59 -14.20
N VAL A 199 19.83 14.78 -13.91
CA VAL A 199 19.12 15.02 -12.65
C VAL A 199 17.64 14.71 -12.87
N VAL A 200 17.05 13.96 -11.94
CA VAL A 200 15.63 13.64 -11.92
C VAL A 200 15.00 14.09 -10.62
N THR A 201 13.74 14.47 -10.69
CA THR A 201 12.86 14.67 -9.53
C THR A 201 12.03 13.41 -9.33
N ILE A 202 12.03 12.88 -8.11
CA ILE A 202 11.31 11.65 -7.75
C ILE A 202 10.25 11.99 -6.70
N TRP A 203 8.98 11.73 -7.00
CA TRP A 203 7.87 11.81 -6.04
C TRP A 203 7.50 10.43 -5.56
N PHE A 204 7.40 10.23 -4.25
CA PHE A 204 7.09 8.93 -3.66
C PHE A 204 6.42 9.04 -2.29
N GLY A 205 5.82 7.94 -1.83
CA GLY A 205 5.04 7.89 -0.58
C GLY A 205 5.86 7.91 0.72
N GLY A 206 7.17 8.15 0.68
CA GLY A 206 8.01 8.32 1.87
C GLY A 206 8.53 7.04 2.53
N ILE A 207 8.05 5.85 2.14
CA ILE A 207 8.54 4.59 2.68
C ILE A 207 9.80 4.14 1.93
N ILE A 208 10.88 3.94 2.70
CA ILE A 208 12.19 3.50 2.22
C ILE A 208 12.52 2.16 2.89
N LEU A 209 12.85 1.15 2.08
CA LEU A 209 13.38 -0.11 2.58
C LEU A 209 14.90 0.00 2.73
N GLU A 210 15.40 -0.29 3.93
CA GLU A 210 16.82 -0.23 4.28
C GLU A 210 17.62 -1.43 3.71
N THR A 211 17.64 -1.54 2.38
CA THR A 211 18.50 -2.46 1.63
C THR A 211 19.81 -1.77 1.24
N ALA A 212 20.71 -2.50 0.57
CA ALA A 212 21.94 -1.92 0.02
C ALA A 212 22.02 -2.17 -1.49
N PRO A 213 21.75 -1.16 -2.35
CA PRO A 213 21.28 0.21 -2.05
C PRO A 213 19.87 0.28 -1.45
N ALA A 214 19.50 1.42 -0.86
CA ALA A 214 18.17 1.62 -0.26
C ALA A 214 17.09 1.63 -1.36
N GLN A 215 15.94 1.02 -1.09
CA GLN A 215 14.87 0.86 -2.07
C GLN A 215 13.72 1.82 -1.77
N LEU A 216 13.32 2.62 -2.76
CA LEU A 216 12.11 3.42 -2.66
C LEU A 216 10.90 2.57 -2.99
N THR A 217 9.82 2.77 -2.24
CA THR A 217 8.52 2.16 -2.50
C THR A 217 7.50 3.26 -2.83
N ASN A 218 6.39 2.88 -3.47
CA ASN A 218 5.31 3.79 -3.87
C ASN A 218 5.84 5.03 -4.60
N VAL A 219 6.72 4.83 -5.58
CA VAL A 219 7.19 5.91 -6.45
C VAL A 219 6.06 6.28 -7.39
N TYR A 220 5.57 7.51 -7.28
CA TYR A 220 4.44 8.01 -8.04
C TYR A 220 4.85 8.56 -9.40
N ARG A 221 6.03 9.16 -9.48
CA ARG A 221 6.53 9.82 -10.70
C ARG A 221 8.02 10.02 -10.63
N ILE A 222 8.67 9.85 -11.77
CA ILE A 222 10.06 10.26 -12.00
C ILE A 222 10.06 11.12 -13.26
N GLU A 223 10.59 12.33 -13.15
CA GLU A 223 10.75 13.23 -14.28
C GLU A 223 12.16 13.81 -14.32
N LYS A 224 12.64 14.16 -15.51
CA LYS A 224 13.92 14.85 -15.66
C LYS A 224 13.78 16.28 -15.15
N ALA A 225 14.64 16.69 -14.21
CA ALA A 225 14.67 18.05 -13.72
C ALA A 225 15.14 19.01 -14.83
N GLU A 226 14.54 20.21 -14.88
CA GLU A 226 14.90 21.27 -15.84
C GLU A 226 16.27 21.93 -15.56
#